data_AF-A0A7Y0VMM4-F1
#
_entry.id   AF-A0A7Y0VMM4-F1
#
_cell.length_a   1.000
_cell.length_b   1.000
_cell.length_c   1.000
_cell.angle_alpha   90.00
_cell.angle_beta   90.00
_cell.angle_gamma   90.00
#
_symmetry.space_group_name_H-M   'P 1'
#
loop_
_entity.id
_entity.type
_entity.pdbx_description
1 polymer ?
#
loop_
_entity_poly.entity_id
_entity_poly.type
_entity_poly.pdbx_seq_one_letter_code
_entity_poly.pdbx_strand_id
1 'polypeptide(L)'
;MAYQRLTGFMYSEVGEEVGAWRREGEPAIVPLSLPAIVQGYVDAHSRLSVLLLKREIHGYLRNNLTPGGLRNAAPFDYELCFSEHYFGCNNHQFLLWVCRLLDENLKRTQWRGIKRLFNRMC
;
A
#
# COMPACT_ATOMS: atom_id res chain seq x y z
N MET A 1 4.93 14.40 10.62
CA MET A 1 3.52 14.31 10.15
C MET A 1 2.93 12.98 10.57
N ALA A 2 1.63 12.90 10.85
CA ALA A 2 0.97 11.62 11.05
C ALA A 2 0.98 10.84 9.71
N TYR A 3 1.11 9.51 9.78
CA TYR A 3 1.00 8.60 8.63
C TYR A 3 2.06 8.76 7.52
N GLN A 4 3.30 9.13 7.88
CA GLN A 4 4.38 9.40 6.92
C GLN A 4 4.64 8.25 5.94
N ARG A 5 4.54 6.99 6.38
CA ARG A 5 4.77 5.83 5.50
C ARG A 5 3.60 5.60 4.55
N LEU A 6 2.38 5.80 5.03
CA LEU A 6 1.19 5.77 4.19
C LEU A 6 1.25 6.87 3.13
N THR A 7 1.61 8.10 3.51
CA THR A 7 1.84 9.20 2.57
C THR A 7 2.92 8.83 1.56
N GLY A 8 4.09 8.36 2.03
CA GLY A 8 5.19 7.96 1.16
C GLY A 8 4.82 6.83 0.19
N PHE A 9 4.07 5.84 0.65
CA PHE A 9 3.56 4.74 -0.16
C PHE A 9 2.61 5.26 -1.25
N MET A 10 1.65 6.12 -0.91
CA MET A 10 0.72 6.68 -1.89
C MET A 10 1.41 7.53 -2.94
N TYR A 11 2.33 8.42 -2.56
CA TYR A 11 3.04 9.27 -3.52
C TYR A 11 4.06 8.50 -4.35
N SER A 12 4.96 7.76 -3.70
CA SER A 12 6.17 7.23 -4.35
C SER A 12 5.96 5.86 -4.99
N GLU A 13 5.04 5.06 -4.48
CA GLU A 13 4.85 3.68 -4.94
C GLU A 13 3.58 3.58 -5.77
N VAL A 14 2.45 4.05 -5.26
CA VAL A 14 1.17 3.94 -5.98
C VAL A 14 1.10 4.98 -7.08
N GLY A 15 1.38 6.25 -6.77
CA GLY A 15 1.24 7.36 -7.71
C GLY A 15 2.19 7.26 -8.91
N GLU A 16 3.44 6.87 -8.67
CA GLU A 16 4.42 6.66 -9.75
C GLU A 16 4.00 5.51 -10.68
N GLU A 17 3.62 4.36 -10.12
CA GLU A 17 3.34 3.13 -10.88
C GLU A 17 1.99 3.15 -11.61
N VAL A 18 1.06 4.01 -11.20
CA VAL A 18 -0.18 4.29 -11.97
C VAL A 18 -0.04 5.51 -12.87
N GLY A 19 1.03 6.29 -12.74
CA GLY A 19 1.28 7.48 -13.55
C GLY A 19 0.45 8.69 -13.12
N ALA A 20 0.03 8.76 -11.85
CA ALA A 20 -0.75 9.86 -11.30
C ALA A 20 -0.05 11.23 -11.44
N TRP A 21 1.29 11.24 -11.51
CA TRP A 21 2.11 12.46 -11.57
C TRP A 21 2.57 12.84 -12.98
N ARG A 22 2.13 12.08 -14.00
CA ARG A 22 2.57 12.30 -15.39
C ARG A 22 2.10 13.66 -15.89
N ARG A 23 3.03 14.40 -16.50
CA ARG A 23 2.73 15.68 -17.14
C ARG A 23 2.23 15.48 -18.57
N GLU A 24 1.50 16.46 -19.06
CA GLU A 24 1.03 16.49 -20.45
C GLU A 24 2.22 16.40 -21.42
N GLY A 25 2.20 15.40 -22.32
CA GLY A 25 3.28 15.13 -23.26
C GLY A 25 4.25 14.01 -22.85
N GLU A 26 4.14 13.45 -21.64
CA GLU A 26 4.87 12.24 -21.27
C GLU A 26 4.25 10.98 -21.91
N PRO A 27 5.06 9.96 -22.25
CA PRO A 27 4.54 8.72 -22.81
C PRO A 27 3.56 8.04 -21.84
N ALA A 28 2.45 7.55 -22.39
CA ALA A 28 1.49 6.77 -21.61
C ALA A 28 2.17 5.53 -21.03
N ILE A 29 1.99 5.30 -19.73
CA ILE A 29 2.42 4.06 -19.09
C ILE A 29 1.23 3.11 -18.95
N VAL A 30 1.51 1.82 -18.88
CA VAL A 30 0.51 0.82 -18.51
C VAL A 30 0.47 0.79 -16.97
N PRO A 31 -0.64 1.21 -16.33
CA PRO A 31 -0.72 1.22 -14.86
C PRO A 31 -0.49 -0.17 -14.29
N LEU A 32 0.36 -0.28 -13.27
CA LEU A 32 0.53 -1.55 -12.57
C LEU A 32 -0.71 -1.89 -11.74
N SER A 33 -1.00 -3.18 -11.66
CA SER A 33 -2.03 -3.69 -10.75
C SER A 33 -1.60 -3.47 -9.28
N LEU A 34 -2.58 -3.24 -8.39
CA LEU A 34 -2.31 -3.08 -6.95
C LEU A 34 -1.49 -4.24 -6.34
N PRO A 35 -1.74 -5.53 -6.68
CA PRO A 35 -0.88 -6.63 -6.24
C PRO A 35 0.58 -6.49 -6.66
N ALA A 36 0.85 -6.02 -7.88
CA ALA A 36 2.21 -5.81 -8.38
C ALA A 36 2.92 -4.67 -7.65
N ILE A 37 2.23 -3.55 -7.43
CA ILE A 37 2.76 -2.40 -6.67
C ILE A 37 3.10 -2.83 -5.24
N VAL A 38 2.17 -3.51 -4.55
CA VAL A 38 2.40 -3.96 -3.17
C VAL A 38 3.54 -4.99 -3.11
N GLN A 39 3.66 -5.86 -4.11
CA GLN A 39 4.78 -6.81 -4.20
C GLN A 39 6.11 -6.07 -4.36
N GLY A 40 6.20 -5.09 -5.27
CA GLY A 40 7.39 -4.26 -5.46
C GLY A 40 7.80 -3.54 -4.18
N TYR A 41 6.84 -2.93 -3.48
CA TYR A 41 7.08 -2.30 -2.17
C TYR A 41 7.67 -3.29 -1.15
N VAL A 42 7.07 -4.47 -1.02
CA VAL A 42 7.55 -5.52 -0.09
C VAL A 42 8.96 -5.98 -0.44
N ASP A 43 9.27 -6.12 -1.72
CA ASP A 43 10.58 -6.60 -2.18
C ASP A 43 11.67 -5.54 -1.97
N ALA A 44 11.32 -4.25 -2.07
CA ALA A 44 12.25 -3.13 -1.86
C ALA A 44 12.45 -2.76 -0.37
N HIS A 45 11.55 -3.17 0.53
CA HIS A 45 11.53 -2.70 1.91
C HIS A 45 11.73 -3.79 2.96
N SER A 46 12.25 -3.39 4.12
CA SER A 46 12.38 -4.31 5.26
C SER A 46 11.01 -4.78 5.78
N ARG A 47 10.96 -5.97 6.40
CA ARG A 47 9.74 -6.48 7.07
C ARG A 47 9.20 -5.52 8.12
N LEU A 48 10.09 -4.81 8.82
CA LEU A 48 9.67 -3.80 9.80
C LEU A 48 8.95 -2.64 9.11
N SER A 49 9.46 -2.15 7.98
CA SER A 49 8.83 -1.09 7.18
C SER A 49 7.43 -1.51 6.71
N VAL A 50 7.30 -2.75 6.22
CA VAL A 50 6.00 -3.34 5.81
C VAL A 50 5.01 -3.41 6.98
N LEU A 51 5.47 -3.87 8.15
CA LEU A 51 4.63 -3.92 9.36
C LEU A 51 4.20 -2.53 9.83
N LEU A 52 5.11 -1.54 9.77
CA LEU A 52 4.81 -0.16 10.15
C LEU A 52 3.82 0.49 9.19
N LEU A 53 3.95 0.27 7.87
CA LEU A 53 2.96 0.73 6.89
C LEU A 53 1.57 0.17 7.21
N LYS A 54 1.46 -1.15 7.44
CA LYS A 54 0.20 -1.78 7.83
C LYS A 54 -0.39 -1.15 9.10
N ARG A 55 0.45 -0.91 10.12
CA ARG A 55 0.02 -0.26 11.37
C ARG A 55 -0.47 1.16 11.13
N GLU A 56 0.17 1.92 10.27
CA GLU A 56 -0.28 3.27 9.89
C GLU A 56 -1.62 3.23 9.17
N ILE A 57 -1.83 2.30 8.23
CA ILE A 57 -3.13 2.12 7.56
C ILE A 57 -4.23 1.81 8.57
N HIS A 58 -4.00 0.86 9.49
CA HIS A 58 -4.99 0.54 10.53
C HIS A 58 -5.28 1.72 11.45
N GLY A 59 -4.25 2.46 11.86
CA GLY A 59 -4.40 3.66 12.68
C GLY A 59 -5.16 4.77 11.94
N TYR A 60 -4.94 4.89 10.63
CA TYR A 60 -5.65 5.83 9.79
C TYR A 60 -7.13 5.46 9.67
N LEU A 61 -7.44 4.21 9.31
CA LEU A 61 -8.82 3.72 9.23
C LEU A 61 -9.57 3.91 10.56
N ARG A 62 -8.96 3.52 11.69
CA ARG A 62 -9.59 3.66 13.01
C ARG A 62 -9.95 5.10 13.36
N ASN A 63 -9.12 6.06 12.96
CA ASN A 63 -9.29 7.46 13.33
C ASN A 63 -10.19 8.24 12.36
N ASN A 64 -10.36 7.74 11.13
CA ASN A 64 -10.96 8.50 10.02
C ASN A 64 -12.21 7.83 9.41
N LEU A 65 -12.50 6.57 9.75
CA LEU A 65 -13.70 5.89 9.28
C LEU A 65 -14.93 6.40 10.02
N THR A 66 -15.95 6.80 9.26
CA THR A 66 -17.25 7.27 9.74
C THR A 66 -18.36 6.33 9.20
N PRO A 67 -19.61 6.43 9.71
CA PRO A 67 -20.73 5.67 9.15
C PRO A 67 -20.97 5.91 7.65
N GLY A 68 -20.61 7.10 7.14
CA GLY A 68 -20.72 7.45 5.72
C GLY A 68 -19.49 7.09 4.88
N GLY A 69 -18.48 6.44 5.46
CA GLY A 69 -17.23 6.10 4.79
C GLY A 69 -16.03 6.86 5.37
N LEU A 70 -14.94 6.85 4.62
CA LEU A 70 -13.68 7.41 5.06
C LEU A 70 -13.73 8.93 4.93
N ARG A 71 -13.49 9.68 6.02
CA ARG A 71 -13.49 11.15 5.96
C ARG A 71 -12.34 11.64 5.08
N ASN A 72 -12.55 12.74 4.37
CA ASN A 72 -11.48 13.45 3.68
C ASN A 72 -10.51 14.05 4.71
N ALA A 73 -9.42 13.35 4.98
CA ALA A 73 -8.37 13.75 5.91
C ALA A 73 -7.02 13.27 5.39
N ALA A 74 -5.97 14.06 5.63
CA ALA A 74 -4.60 13.70 5.25
C ALA A 74 -4.23 12.28 5.74
N PRO A 75 -3.63 11.43 4.89
CA PRO A 75 -3.04 11.76 3.59
C PRO A 75 -4.00 11.68 2.40
N PHE A 76 -5.24 11.21 2.56
CA PHE A 76 -6.24 11.23 1.49
C PHE A 76 -6.98 12.56 1.43
N ASP A 77 -6.23 13.65 1.41
CA ASP A 77 -6.75 14.92 0.90
C ASP A 77 -6.82 14.86 -0.64
N TYR A 78 -7.43 15.87 -1.27
CA TYR A 78 -7.88 15.88 -2.67
C TYR A 78 -6.93 15.22 -3.70
N GLU A 79 -5.61 15.30 -3.50
CA GLU A 79 -4.61 14.72 -4.39
C GLU A 79 -4.57 13.19 -4.36
N LEU A 80 -4.65 12.55 -3.19
CA LEU A 80 -4.45 11.10 -3.05
C LEU A 80 -5.73 10.27 -3.25
N CYS A 81 -6.84 10.90 -3.63
CA CYS A 81 -8.07 10.21 -4.06
C CYS A 81 -7.96 9.57 -5.46
N PHE A 82 -6.84 9.73 -6.17
CA PHE A 82 -6.64 9.12 -7.48
C PHE A 82 -6.79 7.59 -7.44
N SER A 83 -6.56 6.93 -6.31
CA SER A 83 -6.72 5.48 -6.17
C SER A 83 -8.11 5.00 -6.58
N GLU A 84 -9.15 5.81 -6.38
CA GLU A 84 -10.52 5.43 -6.77
C GLU A 84 -10.69 5.35 -8.29
N HIS A 85 -10.03 6.27 -9.01
CA HIS A 85 -10.03 6.28 -10.46
C HIS A 85 -9.25 5.11 -11.06
N TYR A 86 -8.05 4.82 -10.54
CA TYR A 86 -7.16 3.81 -11.12
C TYR A 86 -7.51 2.37 -10.72
N PHE A 87 -8.08 2.15 -9.53
CA PHE A 87 -8.39 0.81 -9.03
C PHE A 87 -9.89 0.49 -8.98
N GLY A 88 -10.76 1.45 -9.30
CA GLY A 88 -12.21 1.25 -9.36
C GLY A 88 -12.85 0.89 -8.02
N CYS A 89 -12.24 1.31 -6.90
CA CYS A 89 -12.71 1.03 -5.55
C CYS A 89 -12.56 2.26 -4.65
N ASN A 90 -13.37 2.39 -3.61
CA ASN A 90 -13.23 3.55 -2.72
C ASN A 90 -11.96 3.45 -1.85
N ASN A 91 -11.50 4.58 -1.31
CA ASN A 91 -10.26 4.64 -0.53
C ASN A 91 -10.23 3.67 0.67
N HIS A 92 -11.38 3.39 1.29
CA HIS A 92 -11.47 2.40 2.35
C HIS A 92 -11.19 0.99 1.84
N GLN A 93 -11.84 0.57 0.75
CA GLN A 93 -11.61 -0.72 0.10
C GLN A 93 -10.17 -0.87 -0.38
N PHE A 94 -9.62 0.19 -0.98
CA PHE A 94 -8.22 0.25 -1.40
C PHE A 94 -7.28 -0.06 -0.22
N LEU A 95 -7.44 0.63 0.91
CA LEU A 95 -6.60 0.44 2.10
C LEU A 95 -6.74 -0.98 2.70
N LEU A 96 -7.94 -1.56 2.68
CA LEU A 96 -8.15 -2.94 3.11
C LEU A 96 -7.48 -3.94 2.18
N TRP A 97 -7.51 -3.72 0.87
CA TRP A 97 -6.81 -4.54 -0.11
C TRP A 97 -5.28 -4.46 0.06
N VAL A 98 -4.73 -3.27 0.27
CA VAL A 98 -3.30 -3.10 0.59
C VAL A 98 -2.96 -3.91 1.83
N CYS A 99 -3.70 -3.77 2.94
CA CYS A 99 -3.46 -4.54 4.15
C CYS A 99 -3.47 -6.05 3.93
N ARG A 100 -4.43 -6.56 3.13
CA ARG A 100 -4.50 -7.98 2.78
C ARG A 100 -3.28 -8.44 2.00
N LEU A 101 -2.83 -7.68 1.01
CA LEU A 101 -1.66 -8.00 0.19
C LEU A 101 -0.35 -7.96 1.01
N LEU A 102 -0.23 -7.01 1.95
CA LEU A 102 0.88 -6.98 2.90
C LEU A 102 0.87 -8.23 3.81
N ASP A 103 -0.31 -8.67 4.27
CA ASP A 103 -0.43 -9.88 5.10
C ASP A 103 -0.05 -11.16 4.37
N GLU A 104 -0.48 -11.32 3.12
CA GLU A 104 -0.11 -12.46 2.29
C GLU A 104 1.41 -12.55 2.10
N ASN A 105 2.07 -11.41 1.90
CA ASN A 105 3.51 -11.31 1.77
C ASN A 105 4.28 -11.59 3.08
N LEU A 106 3.81 -11.04 4.20
CA LEU A 106 4.38 -11.28 5.53
C LEU A 106 4.33 -12.76 5.91
N LYS A 107 3.21 -13.44 5.61
CA LYS A 107 3.03 -14.88 5.81
C LYS A 107 3.99 -15.69 4.93
N ARG A 108 4.06 -15.42 3.63
CA ARG A 108 5.00 -16.11 2.70
C ARG A 108 6.44 -16.07 3.21
N THR A 109 6.86 -14.92 3.74
CA THR A 109 8.21 -14.72 4.27
C THR A 109 8.45 -15.49 5.57
N GLN A 110 7.44 -15.57 6.44
CA GLN A 110 7.51 -16.38 7.67
C GLN A 110 7.70 -17.86 7.36
N TRP A 111 6.95 -18.41 6.39
CA TRP A 111 7.10 -19.80 5.96
C TRP A 111 8.48 -20.09 5.35
N ARG A 112 9.06 -19.15 4.58
CA ARG A 112 10.43 -19.28 4.06
C ARG A 112 11.48 -19.30 5.18
N GLY A 113 11.32 -18.46 6.21
CA GLY A 113 12.21 -18.44 7.37
C GLY A 113 12.17 -19.73 8.18
N ILE A 114 10.97 -20.26 8.43
CA ILE A 114 10.76 -21.53 9.12
C ILE A 114 11.38 -22.68 8.32
N LYS A 115 11.11 -22.77 7.00
CA LYS A 115 11.73 -23.79 6.14
C LYS A 115 13.26 -23.76 6.16
N ARG A 116 13.89 -22.58 6.16
CA ARG A 116 15.36 -22.45 6.25
C ARG A 116 15.91 -22.91 7.59
N LEU A 117 15.18 -22.69 8.68
CA LEU A 117 15.59 -23.17 10.02
C LEU A 117 15.49 -24.70 10.08
N PHE A 118 14.40 -25.28 9.59
CA PHE A 118 14.26 -26.74 9.49
C PHE A 118 15.33 -27.39 8.59
N ASN A 119 15.64 -26.81 7.42
CA ASN A 119 16.69 -27.32 6.54
C ASN A 119 18.14 -27.15 7.09
N ARG A 120 18.35 -26.33 8.12
CA ARG A 120 19.66 -26.19 8.79
C ARG A 120 19.80 -27.09 10.02
N MET A 121 18.72 -27.74 10.46
CA MET A 121 18.68 -28.62 11.63
C MET A 121 18.69 -30.12 11.24
N CYS A 122 18.79 -30.43 9.94
CA CYS A 122 19.00 -31.78 9.42
C CYS A 122 20.39 -31.90 8.80
#